data_AF-A0A4R6X6Q9-F1
#
_entry.id   AF-A0A4R6X6Q9-F1
#
_cell.length_a   1.000
_cell.length_b   1.000
_cell.length_c   1.000
_cell.angle_alpha   90.00
_cell.angle_beta   90.00
_cell.angle_gamma   90.00
#
_symmetry.space_group_name_H-M   'P 1'
#
loop_
_entity.id
_entity.type
_entity.pdbx_description
1 polymer ?
#
loop_
_entity_poly.entity_id
_entity_poly.type
_entity_poly.pdbx_seq_one_letter_code
_entity_poly.pdbx_strand_id
1 'polypeptide(L)'
;MVLKKASAIASNPNTAPAVRGLQEWLTLLDSQDTDERRLAARALGEYSVATPALLNALAREKSIRVKGAILVSLQCIGGHRVLEGLLPFLRSENAALRNGVIEILQGMPEEIGEYIKDLLHDHDSDVRIFAIDILQTLAHPDSPNWLIDVILHDKHINVVATAIDRLTEIGTPEMLPAISAVKARFPGEPYIEFVVNLAVKRLTEE
;
A
#
# COMPACT_ATOMS: atom_id res chain seq x y z
N MET A 1 -29.84 69.43 -2.27
CA MET A 1 -29.71 68.97 -0.87
C MET A 1 -30.91 68.07 -0.54
N VAL A 2 -30.81 66.76 -0.79
CA VAL A 2 -31.62 65.72 -0.14
C VAL A 2 -30.77 64.44 -0.14
N LEU A 3 -30.41 63.97 1.06
CA LEU A 3 -29.52 62.85 1.31
C LEU A 3 -30.21 61.50 1.02
N LYS A 4 -29.52 60.62 0.27
CA LYS A 4 -29.84 59.19 0.12
C LYS A 4 -29.74 58.50 1.50
N LYS A 5 -30.82 57.88 1.96
CA LYS A 5 -30.77 56.88 3.04
C LYS A 5 -30.16 55.59 2.48
N ALA A 6 -28.93 55.29 2.89
CA ALA A 6 -28.33 53.98 2.71
C ALA A 6 -29.00 53.00 3.70
N SER A 7 -29.62 51.95 3.18
CA SER A 7 -30.12 50.84 3.97
C SER A 7 -28.93 49.94 4.32
N ALA A 8 -28.61 49.85 5.60
CA ALA A 8 -27.55 49.01 6.11
C ALA A 8 -27.96 47.53 5.97
N ILE A 9 -27.23 46.81 5.12
CA ILE A 9 -27.26 45.34 5.09
C ILE A 9 -26.63 44.89 6.40
N ALA A 10 -27.45 44.38 7.32
CA ALA A 10 -26.98 43.74 8.54
C ALA A 10 -26.19 42.48 8.15
N SER A 11 -24.87 42.55 8.23
CA SER A 11 -23.99 41.39 8.18
C SER A 11 -24.22 40.56 9.44
N ASN A 12 -24.81 39.37 9.26
CA ASN A 12 -25.04 38.42 10.34
C ASN A 12 -23.68 37.88 10.82
N PRO A 13 -23.25 38.12 12.08
CA PRO A 13 -21.86 37.86 12.50
C PRO A 13 -21.59 36.40 12.88
N ASN A 14 -22.41 35.44 12.42
CA ASN A 14 -22.30 34.06 12.86
C ASN A 14 -22.48 33.07 11.69
N THR A 15 -21.46 32.98 10.84
CA THR A 15 -21.26 31.85 9.92
C THR A 15 -19.81 31.40 9.99
N ALA A 16 -19.31 31.15 11.20
CA ALA A 16 -18.26 30.16 11.34
C ALA A 16 -18.88 28.81 10.92
N PRO A 17 -18.27 28.04 9.99
CA PRO A 17 -18.77 26.70 9.70
C PRO A 17 -18.78 25.92 11.02
N ALA A 18 -19.94 25.33 11.38
CA ALA A 18 -20.03 24.48 12.55
C ALA A 18 -18.93 23.43 12.48
N VAL A 19 -18.16 23.28 13.56
CA VAL A 19 -17.16 22.21 13.66
C VAL A 19 -17.93 20.91 13.62
N ARG A 20 -17.92 20.25 12.47
CA ARG A 20 -18.57 18.96 12.29
C ARG A 20 -17.87 17.92 13.17
N GLY A 21 -18.65 17.16 13.92
CA GLY A 21 -18.15 16.09 14.80
C GLY A 21 -17.93 14.77 14.05
N LEU A 22 -17.21 13.83 14.68
CA LEU A 22 -16.94 12.48 14.15
C LEU A 22 -18.18 11.81 13.55
N GLN A 23 -19.32 11.83 14.24
CA GLN A 23 -20.55 11.17 13.78
C GLN A 23 -21.12 11.78 12.50
N GLU A 24 -20.98 13.10 12.34
CA GLU A 24 -21.41 13.80 11.14
C GLU A 24 -20.50 13.43 9.97
N TRP A 25 -19.19 13.37 10.17
CA TRP A 25 -18.25 12.91 9.15
C TRP A 25 -18.49 11.46 8.74
N LEU A 26 -18.76 10.57 9.70
CA LEU A 26 -19.11 9.18 9.40
C LEU A 26 -20.39 9.10 8.54
N THR A 27 -21.36 9.99 8.76
CA THR A 27 -22.58 10.05 7.95
C THR A 27 -22.30 10.55 6.53
N LEU A 28 -21.46 11.59 6.40
CA LEU A 28 -21.11 12.18 5.10
C LEU A 28 -20.24 11.27 4.23
N LEU A 29 -19.56 10.29 4.82
CA LEU A 29 -18.82 9.26 4.09
C LEU A 29 -19.73 8.44 3.15
N ASP A 30 -21.05 8.48 3.40
CA ASP A 30 -22.09 7.79 2.63
C ASP A 30 -22.94 8.76 1.77
N SER A 31 -22.55 10.03 1.70
CA SER A 31 -23.27 11.02 0.90
C SER A 31 -23.32 10.65 -0.58
N GLN A 32 -24.39 11.05 -1.28
CA GLN A 32 -24.46 10.95 -2.73
C GLN A 32 -23.50 11.94 -3.41
N ASP A 33 -23.17 13.04 -2.73
CA ASP A 33 -22.23 14.03 -3.21
C ASP A 33 -20.78 13.55 -3.05
N THR A 34 -20.03 13.56 -4.15
CA THR A 34 -18.64 13.07 -4.19
C THR A 34 -17.67 13.96 -3.42
N ASP A 35 -17.89 15.28 -3.40
CA ASP A 35 -17.07 16.21 -2.65
C ASP A 35 -17.36 16.14 -1.15
N GLU A 36 -18.61 15.90 -0.74
CA GLU A 36 -18.92 15.62 0.66
C GLU A 36 -18.24 14.35 1.17
N ARG A 37 -18.31 13.24 0.41
CA ARG A 37 -17.59 12.00 0.77
C ARG A 37 -16.08 12.22 0.84
N ARG A 38 -15.51 12.96 -0.13
CA ARG A 38 -14.07 13.27 -0.16
C ARG A 38 -13.65 14.11 1.05
N LEU A 39 -14.45 15.11 1.42
CA LEU A 39 -14.19 15.96 2.59
C LEU A 39 -14.29 15.15 3.88
N ALA A 40 -15.33 14.32 4.01
CA ALA A 40 -15.52 13.42 5.13
C ALA A 40 -14.34 12.46 5.29
N ALA A 41 -13.92 11.80 4.21
CA ALA A 41 -12.77 10.89 4.22
C ALA A 41 -11.51 11.59 4.77
N ARG A 42 -11.20 12.81 4.31
CA ARG A 42 -10.05 13.59 4.81
C ARG A 42 -10.17 13.91 6.30
N ALA A 43 -11.33 14.41 6.72
CA ALA A 43 -11.55 14.79 8.12
C ALA A 43 -11.44 13.58 9.06
N LEU A 44 -11.87 12.40 8.62
CA LEU A 44 -11.80 11.16 9.41
C LEU A 44 -10.37 10.64 9.62
N GLY A 45 -9.37 11.13 8.90
CA GLY A 45 -7.97 10.74 9.09
C GLY A 45 -7.38 11.10 10.46
N GLU A 46 -8.01 12.02 11.20
CA GLU A 46 -7.63 12.37 12.56
C GLU A 46 -8.21 11.42 13.63
N TYR A 47 -9.04 10.46 13.22
CA TYR A 47 -9.81 9.60 14.13
C TYR A 47 -9.49 8.11 13.88
N SER A 48 -8.61 7.53 14.70
CA SER A 48 -8.29 6.09 14.61
C SER A 48 -9.51 5.17 14.82
N VAL A 49 -10.54 5.64 15.53
CA VAL A 49 -11.82 4.93 15.66
C VAL A 49 -12.60 4.83 14.33
N ALA A 50 -12.29 5.68 13.35
CA ALA A 50 -12.93 5.69 12.04
C ALA A 50 -12.34 4.67 11.04
N THR A 51 -11.24 3.98 11.37
CA THR A 51 -10.58 3.00 10.49
C THR A 51 -11.57 2.00 9.86
N PRO A 52 -12.48 1.35 10.62
CA PRO A 52 -13.41 0.40 10.01
C PRO A 52 -14.36 1.05 8.99
N ALA A 53 -14.81 2.28 9.26
CA ALA A 53 -15.68 3.02 8.35
C ALA A 53 -14.95 3.42 7.06
N LEU A 54 -13.70 3.87 7.18
CA LEU A 54 -12.85 4.21 6.04
C LEU A 54 -12.56 2.99 5.16
N LEU A 55 -12.21 1.84 5.76
CA LEU A 55 -11.99 0.58 5.04
C LEU A 55 -13.25 0.11 4.30
N ASN A 56 -14.40 0.16 4.97
CA ASN A 56 -15.69 -0.19 4.35
C ASN A 56 -16.05 0.77 3.20
N ALA A 57 -15.75 2.07 3.34
CA ALA A 57 -15.93 3.04 2.27
C ALA A 57 -14.99 2.76 1.09
N LEU A 58 -13.73 2.43 1.35
CA LEU A 58 -12.73 2.10 0.32
C LEU A 58 -13.20 0.95 -0.59
N ALA A 59 -13.79 -0.09 0.00
CA ALA A 59 -14.25 -1.29 -0.69
C ALA A 59 -15.35 -1.02 -1.74
N ARG A 60 -16.23 -0.04 -1.49
CA ARG A 60 -17.39 0.26 -2.36
C ARG A 60 -17.24 1.55 -3.16
N GLU A 61 -16.30 2.42 -2.81
CA GLU A 61 -16.13 3.71 -3.48
C GLU A 61 -15.77 3.51 -4.97
N LYS A 62 -16.27 4.41 -5.83
CA LYS A 62 -16.04 4.38 -7.28
C LYS A 62 -15.20 5.57 -7.74
N SER A 63 -15.30 6.70 -7.03
CA SER A 63 -14.53 7.90 -7.31
C SER A 63 -13.07 7.72 -6.89
N ILE A 64 -12.17 7.80 -7.88
CA ILE A 64 -10.71 7.76 -7.66
C ILE A 64 -10.28 8.88 -6.68
N ARG A 65 -10.91 10.06 -6.76
CA ARG A 65 -10.60 11.20 -5.87
C ARG A 65 -10.97 10.92 -4.41
N VAL A 66 -12.07 10.21 -4.18
CA VAL A 66 -12.48 9.83 -2.82
C VAL A 66 -11.63 8.66 -2.32
N LYS A 67 -11.34 7.66 -3.15
CA LYS A 67 -10.41 6.58 -2.79
C LYS A 67 -9.05 7.12 -2.35
N GLY A 68 -8.47 8.05 -3.12
CA GLY A 68 -7.21 8.69 -2.76
C GLY A 68 -7.28 9.41 -1.41
N ALA A 69 -8.40 10.09 -1.12
CA ALA A 69 -8.60 10.71 0.20
C ALA A 69 -8.71 9.69 1.33
N ILE A 70 -9.43 8.58 1.11
CA ILE A 70 -9.55 7.49 2.10
C ILE A 70 -8.18 6.85 2.37
N LEU A 71 -7.42 6.54 1.31
CA LEU A 71 -6.08 5.96 1.40
C LEU A 71 -5.12 6.86 2.19
N VAL A 72 -5.08 8.16 1.87
CA VAL A 72 -4.28 9.13 2.64
C VAL A 72 -4.70 9.16 4.12
N SER A 73 -6.00 9.17 4.41
CA SER A 73 -6.48 9.15 5.79
C SER A 73 -6.11 7.87 6.53
N LEU A 74 -6.20 6.70 5.88
CA LEU A 74 -5.75 5.43 6.46
C LEU A 74 -4.25 5.43 6.72
N GLN A 75 -3.45 5.98 5.80
CA GLN A 75 -2.00 6.15 6.00
C GLN A 75 -1.70 7.05 7.19
N CYS A 76 -2.41 8.16 7.36
CA CYS A 76 -2.25 9.06 8.50
C CYS A 76 -2.63 8.39 9.82
N ILE A 77 -3.64 7.52 9.82
CA ILE A 77 -4.04 6.77 11.02
C ILE A 77 -2.98 5.72 11.40
N GLY A 78 -2.50 4.95 10.42
CA GLY A 78 -1.50 3.91 10.60
C GLY A 78 -1.89 2.77 11.56
N GLY A 79 -0.90 1.93 11.88
CA GLY A 79 -0.99 0.83 12.84
C GLY A 79 -1.66 -0.45 12.33
N HIS A 80 -1.54 -1.52 13.13
CA HIS A 80 -1.95 -2.88 12.76
C HIS A 80 -3.39 -3.00 12.25
N ARG A 81 -4.35 -2.25 12.82
CA ARG A 81 -5.75 -2.31 12.37
C ARG A 81 -5.93 -1.81 10.94
N VAL A 82 -5.20 -0.76 10.55
CA VAL A 82 -5.21 -0.26 9.17
C VAL A 82 -4.59 -1.33 8.27
N LEU A 83 -3.44 -1.87 8.69
CA LEU A 83 -2.71 -2.89 7.96
C LEU A 83 -3.58 -4.13 7.67
N GLU A 84 -4.12 -4.77 8.70
CA GLU A 84 -5.00 -5.94 8.59
C GLU A 84 -6.19 -5.68 7.66
N GLY A 85 -6.77 -4.49 7.75
CA GLY A 85 -7.88 -4.07 6.90
C GLY A 85 -7.51 -3.84 5.44
N LEU A 86 -6.26 -3.48 5.18
CA LEU A 86 -5.74 -3.19 3.84
C LEU A 86 -5.22 -4.45 3.10
N LEU A 87 -4.73 -5.47 3.81
CA LEU A 87 -4.21 -6.71 3.19
C LEU A 87 -5.16 -7.36 2.16
N PRO A 88 -6.49 -7.44 2.39
CA PRO A 88 -7.40 -8.01 1.39
C PRO A 88 -7.40 -7.26 0.05
N PHE A 89 -7.07 -5.97 0.05
CA PHE A 89 -7.03 -5.15 -1.17
C PHE A 89 -5.81 -5.43 -2.05
N LEU A 90 -4.84 -6.22 -1.59
CA LEU A 90 -3.79 -6.77 -2.46
C LEU A 90 -4.36 -7.64 -3.58
N ARG A 91 -5.56 -8.20 -3.38
CA ARG A 91 -6.29 -8.99 -4.40
C ARG A 91 -7.29 -8.17 -5.21
N SER A 92 -7.22 -6.84 -5.13
CA SER A 92 -8.10 -5.98 -5.93
C SER A 92 -7.72 -6.05 -7.41
N GLU A 93 -8.71 -6.35 -8.25
CA GLU A 93 -8.64 -6.22 -9.73
C GLU A 93 -8.33 -4.79 -10.18
N ASN A 94 -8.66 -3.80 -9.34
CA ASN A 94 -8.28 -2.42 -9.60
C ASN A 94 -6.82 -2.21 -9.21
N ALA A 95 -5.93 -2.17 -10.21
CA ALA A 95 -4.50 -1.98 -10.04
C ALA A 95 -4.14 -0.67 -9.34
N ALA A 96 -4.86 0.43 -9.60
CA ALA A 96 -4.59 1.71 -8.95
C ALA A 96 -4.89 1.67 -7.44
N LEU A 97 -5.97 0.99 -7.05
CA LEU A 97 -6.28 0.76 -5.63
C LEU A 97 -5.22 -0.12 -4.98
N ARG A 98 -4.87 -1.22 -5.63
CA ARG A 98 -3.86 -2.17 -5.13
C ARG A 98 -2.50 -1.50 -4.94
N ASN A 99 -2.03 -0.71 -5.91
CA ASN A 99 -0.77 0.02 -5.80
C ASN A 99 -0.80 1.06 -4.68
N GLY A 100 -1.90 1.81 -4.54
CA GLY A 100 -2.06 2.74 -3.42
C GLY A 100 -2.07 2.04 -2.05
N VAL A 101 -2.54 0.80 -1.99
CA VAL A 101 -2.45 -0.03 -0.78
C VAL A 101 -1.01 -0.45 -0.51
N ILE A 102 -0.29 -0.94 -1.53
CA ILE A 102 1.13 -1.29 -1.41
C ILE A 102 1.95 -0.10 -0.90
N GLU A 103 1.75 1.10 -1.45
CA GLU A 103 2.41 2.33 -0.99
C GLU A 103 2.17 2.61 0.50
N ILE A 104 0.95 2.37 0.99
CA ILE A 104 0.64 2.54 2.42
C ILE A 104 1.35 1.49 3.26
N LEU A 105 1.33 0.21 2.84
CA LEU A 105 1.99 -0.88 3.57
C LEU A 105 3.51 -0.66 3.63
N GLN A 106 4.11 -0.17 2.55
CA GLN A 106 5.52 0.25 2.48
C GLN A 106 5.83 1.42 3.43
N GLY A 107 4.85 2.27 3.73
CA GLY A 107 4.95 3.35 4.71
C GLY A 107 4.87 2.90 6.19
N MET A 108 4.64 1.61 6.46
CA MET A 108 4.54 1.03 7.81
C MET A 108 5.48 -0.18 7.97
N PRO A 109 6.81 0.02 7.86
CA PRO A 109 7.78 -1.06 7.81
C PRO A 109 7.86 -1.88 9.12
N GLU A 110 7.68 -1.26 10.28
CA GLU A 110 7.75 -2.01 11.54
C GLU A 110 6.56 -2.98 11.67
N GLU A 111 5.36 -2.52 11.38
CA GLU A 111 4.13 -3.30 11.51
C GLU A 111 4.00 -4.37 10.43
N ILE A 112 4.37 -4.08 9.17
CA ILE A 112 4.25 -5.05 8.07
C ILE A 112 5.24 -6.21 8.20
N GLY A 113 6.32 -6.05 8.96
CA GLY A 113 7.26 -7.12 9.29
C GLY A 113 6.60 -8.33 9.94
N GLU A 114 5.49 -8.14 10.67
CA GLU A 114 4.74 -9.24 11.29
C GLU A 114 3.95 -10.08 10.27
N TYR A 115 3.57 -9.50 9.14
CA TYR A 115 2.69 -10.13 8.13
C TYR A 115 3.47 -10.62 6.91
N ILE A 116 4.68 -10.13 6.70
CA ILE A 116 5.41 -10.34 5.45
C ILE A 116 5.70 -11.81 5.16
N LYS A 117 5.97 -12.61 6.19
CA LYS A 117 6.17 -14.06 6.04
C LYS A 117 4.93 -14.76 5.50
N ASP A 118 3.76 -14.41 6.03
CA ASP A 118 2.49 -14.98 5.57
C ASP A 118 2.18 -14.55 4.14
N LEU A 119 2.46 -13.28 3.80
CA LEU A 119 2.29 -12.77 2.44
C LEU A 119 3.22 -13.44 1.42
N LEU A 120 4.46 -13.77 1.80
CA LEU A 120 5.40 -14.52 0.95
C LEU A 120 5.02 -15.99 0.78
N HIS A 121 4.13 -16.52 1.62
CA HIS A 121 3.60 -17.89 1.52
C HIS A 121 2.14 -17.93 1.04
N ASP A 122 1.62 -16.80 0.58
CA ASP A 122 0.23 -16.70 0.15
C ASP A 122 -0.05 -17.66 -1.02
N HIS A 123 -1.25 -18.24 -1.06
CA HIS A 123 -1.67 -19.14 -2.13
C HIS A 123 -1.66 -18.44 -3.51
N ASP A 124 -1.91 -17.14 -3.54
CA ASP A 124 -1.95 -16.33 -4.75
C ASP A 124 -0.54 -15.81 -5.10
N SER A 125 -0.04 -16.15 -6.30
CA SER A 125 1.28 -15.73 -6.76
C SER A 125 1.40 -14.22 -6.91
N ASP A 126 0.32 -13.51 -7.23
CA ASP A 126 0.36 -12.06 -7.36
C ASP A 126 0.57 -11.41 -5.99
N VAL A 127 -0.12 -11.92 -4.95
CA VAL A 127 0.10 -11.48 -3.57
C VAL A 127 1.54 -11.72 -3.13
N ARG A 128 2.14 -12.87 -3.49
CA ARG A 128 3.56 -13.14 -3.20
C ARG A 128 4.50 -12.18 -3.93
N ILE A 129 4.21 -11.81 -5.18
CA ILE A 129 4.95 -10.79 -5.92
C ILE A 129 4.85 -9.42 -5.22
N PHE A 130 3.65 -9.02 -4.79
CA PHE A 130 3.47 -7.76 -4.06
C PHE A 130 4.14 -7.78 -2.69
N ALA A 131 4.23 -8.94 -2.04
CA ALA A 131 5.00 -9.09 -0.80
C ALA A 131 6.50 -8.78 -1.03
N ILE A 132 7.07 -9.24 -2.15
CA ILE A 132 8.46 -8.92 -2.54
C ILE A 132 8.62 -7.42 -2.86
N ASP A 133 7.63 -6.81 -3.49
CA ASP A 133 7.61 -5.36 -3.74
C ASP A 133 7.55 -4.56 -2.43
N ILE A 134 6.72 -4.98 -1.47
CA ILE A 134 6.65 -4.37 -0.13
C ILE A 134 8.01 -4.48 0.59
N LEU A 135 8.69 -5.62 0.50
CA LEU A 135 10.05 -5.81 1.02
C LEU A 135 11.07 -4.82 0.46
N GLN A 136 10.80 -4.17 -0.68
CA GLN A 136 11.71 -3.17 -1.24
C GLN A 136 11.96 -2.01 -0.27
N THR A 137 10.93 -1.61 0.46
CA THR A 137 10.98 -0.47 1.39
C THR A 137 11.21 -0.89 2.84
N LEU A 138 11.00 -2.16 3.14
CA LEU A 138 10.98 -2.67 4.51
C LEU A 138 12.33 -2.57 5.23
N ALA A 139 13.46 -2.51 4.51
CA ALA A 139 14.82 -2.49 5.03
C ALA A 139 15.08 -3.47 6.20
N HIS A 140 14.29 -4.54 6.30
CA HIS A 140 14.34 -5.47 7.43
C HIS A 140 15.55 -6.39 7.31
N PRO A 141 16.31 -6.63 8.40
CA PRO A 141 17.52 -7.45 8.39
C PRO A 141 17.31 -8.87 7.82
N ASP A 142 16.13 -9.45 8.04
CA ASP A 142 15.80 -10.79 7.52
C ASP A 142 15.35 -10.80 6.05
N SER A 143 15.16 -9.65 5.40
CA SER A 143 14.68 -9.58 4.01
C SER A 143 15.48 -10.47 3.05
N PRO A 144 16.84 -10.47 3.08
CA PRO A 144 17.60 -11.35 2.21
C PRO A 144 17.35 -12.84 2.48
N ASN A 145 17.21 -13.24 3.75
CA ASN A 145 16.92 -14.63 4.11
C ASN A 145 15.55 -15.08 3.62
N TRP A 146 14.53 -14.22 3.71
CA TRP A 146 13.21 -14.53 3.18
C TRP A 146 13.20 -14.63 1.65
N LEU A 147 13.93 -13.77 0.95
CA LEU A 147 14.06 -13.87 -0.51
C LEU A 147 14.81 -15.13 -0.93
N ILE A 148 15.83 -15.56 -0.16
CA ILE A 148 16.51 -16.84 -0.38
C ILE A 148 15.54 -18.00 -0.28
N ASP A 149 14.68 -18.01 0.75
CA ASP A 149 13.65 -19.02 0.90
C ASP A 149 12.70 -19.06 -0.31
N VAL A 150 12.25 -17.88 -0.78
CA VAL A 150 11.40 -17.76 -1.98
C VAL A 150 12.08 -18.36 -3.22
N ILE A 151 13.33 -18.00 -3.53
CA ILE A 151 14.00 -18.49 -4.74
C ILE A 151 14.33 -19.98 -4.69
N LEU A 152 14.36 -20.59 -3.50
CA LEU A 152 14.62 -22.01 -3.30
C LEU A 152 13.35 -22.86 -3.32
N HIS A 153 12.20 -22.30 -2.92
CA HIS A 153 10.99 -23.08 -2.68
C HIS A 153 9.78 -22.70 -3.54
N ASP A 154 9.67 -21.44 -3.98
CA ASP A 154 8.52 -21.01 -4.80
C ASP A 154 8.54 -21.69 -6.17
N LYS A 155 7.37 -22.13 -6.63
CA LYS A 155 7.19 -22.85 -7.90
C LYS A 155 6.84 -21.92 -9.05
N HIS A 156 6.37 -20.71 -8.75
CA HIS A 156 5.92 -19.76 -9.74
C HIS A 156 7.10 -18.94 -10.26
N ILE A 157 7.38 -19.07 -11.56
CA ILE A 157 8.56 -18.49 -12.20
C ILE A 157 8.67 -16.97 -11.98
N ASN A 158 7.56 -16.24 -12.07
CA ASN A 158 7.58 -14.79 -11.87
C ASN A 158 7.88 -14.41 -10.42
N VAL A 159 7.43 -15.18 -9.43
CA VAL A 159 7.72 -14.90 -8.01
C VAL A 159 9.22 -15.07 -7.76
N VAL A 160 9.80 -16.17 -8.28
CA VAL A 160 11.23 -16.45 -8.19
C VAL A 160 12.05 -15.38 -8.90
N ALA A 161 11.67 -14.98 -10.11
CA ALA A 161 12.37 -13.94 -10.86
C ALA A 161 12.35 -12.60 -10.12
N THR A 162 11.18 -12.16 -9.61
CA THR A 162 11.08 -10.94 -8.81
C THR A 162 11.94 -10.99 -7.55
N ALA A 163 12.01 -12.15 -6.88
CA ALA A 163 12.90 -12.31 -5.71
C ALA A 163 14.39 -12.25 -6.08
N ILE A 164 14.80 -12.78 -7.23
CA ILE A 164 16.18 -12.65 -7.75
C ILE A 164 16.49 -11.19 -8.08
N ASP A 165 15.58 -10.48 -8.74
CA ASP A 165 15.76 -9.07 -9.06
C ASP A 165 15.98 -8.26 -7.77
N ARG A 166 15.22 -8.56 -6.71
CA ARG A 166 15.44 -7.91 -5.41
C ARG A 166 16.75 -8.31 -4.75
N LEU A 167 17.14 -9.59 -4.77
CA LEU A 167 18.44 -10.06 -4.29
C LEU A 167 19.62 -9.46 -5.07
N THR A 168 19.41 -9.02 -6.30
CA THR A 168 20.43 -8.29 -7.08
C THR A 168 20.72 -6.91 -6.47
N GLU A 169 19.76 -6.32 -5.75
CA GLU A 169 19.90 -5.01 -5.10
C GLU A 169 20.38 -5.09 -3.64
N ILE A 170 20.00 -6.15 -2.90
CA ILE A 170 20.26 -6.25 -1.46
C ILE A 170 21.00 -7.52 -1.03
N GLY A 171 21.30 -8.42 -1.96
CA GLY A 171 21.98 -9.67 -1.67
C GLY A 171 23.45 -9.44 -1.33
N THR A 172 24.08 -10.49 -0.81
CA THR A 172 25.51 -10.51 -0.50
C THR A 172 26.20 -11.66 -1.23
N PRO A 173 27.54 -11.66 -1.39
CA PRO A 173 28.26 -12.73 -2.07
C PRO A 173 28.02 -14.13 -1.50
N GLU A 174 27.70 -14.24 -0.20
CA GLU A 174 27.37 -15.51 0.46
C GLU A 174 26.11 -16.18 -0.10
N MET A 175 25.25 -15.41 -0.78
CA MET A 175 23.98 -15.87 -1.37
C MET A 175 24.14 -16.42 -2.79
N LEU A 176 25.30 -16.21 -3.42
CA LEU A 176 25.59 -16.67 -4.79
C LEU A 176 25.30 -18.16 -5.02
N PRO A 177 25.60 -19.09 -4.10
CA PRO A 177 25.27 -20.50 -4.29
C PRO A 177 23.76 -20.75 -4.45
N ALA A 178 22.93 -20.10 -3.63
CA ALA A 178 21.48 -20.23 -3.68
C ALA A 178 20.91 -19.62 -4.97
N ILE A 179 21.35 -18.42 -5.33
CA ILE A 179 20.95 -17.73 -6.58
C ILE A 179 21.32 -18.57 -7.80
N SER A 180 22.53 -19.13 -7.84
CA SER A 180 23.00 -19.95 -8.94
C SER A 180 22.22 -21.26 -9.10
N ALA A 181 21.78 -21.86 -7.98
CA ALA A 181 21.03 -23.10 -7.97
C ALA A 181 19.64 -22.98 -8.64
N VAL A 182 19.10 -21.76 -8.76
CA VAL A 182 17.76 -21.53 -9.35
C VAL A 182 17.68 -22.00 -10.80
N LYS A 183 18.76 -21.89 -11.59
CA LYS A 183 18.78 -22.37 -12.99
C LYS A 183 18.40 -23.84 -13.12
N ALA A 184 18.82 -24.67 -12.15
CA ALA A 184 18.48 -26.10 -12.15
C ALA A 184 17.01 -26.37 -11.83
N ARG A 185 16.33 -25.43 -11.15
CA ARG A 185 14.88 -25.52 -10.84
C ARG A 185 14.00 -25.19 -12.05
N PHE A 186 14.50 -24.35 -12.95
CA PHE A 186 13.80 -23.88 -14.15
C PHE A 186 14.65 -24.10 -15.41
N PRO A 187 14.93 -25.36 -15.78
CA PRO A 187 15.82 -25.66 -16.89
C PRO A 187 15.23 -25.19 -18.23
N GLY A 188 16.03 -24.46 -19.01
CA GLY A 188 15.64 -23.98 -20.33
C GLY A 188 14.73 -22.74 -20.32
N GLU A 189 14.53 -22.10 -19.16
CA GLU A 189 13.81 -20.83 -19.03
C GLU A 189 14.78 -19.64 -19.23
N PRO A 190 14.80 -18.99 -20.42
CA PRO A 190 15.85 -18.03 -20.75
C PRO A 190 15.81 -16.79 -19.86
N TYR A 191 14.62 -16.42 -19.39
CA TYR A 191 14.46 -15.29 -18.47
C TYR A 191 15.08 -15.57 -17.10
N ILE A 192 14.91 -16.79 -16.55
CA ILE A 192 15.56 -17.19 -15.30
C ILE A 192 17.08 -17.21 -15.46
N GLU A 193 17.58 -17.77 -16.56
CA GLU A 193 19.02 -17.76 -16.83
C GLU A 193 19.59 -16.34 -16.88
N PHE A 194 18.86 -15.42 -17.52
CA PHE A 194 19.23 -14.01 -17.60
C PHE A 194 19.28 -13.34 -16.23
N VAL A 195 18.20 -13.39 -15.43
CA VAL A 195 18.17 -12.71 -14.13
C VAL A 195 19.17 -13.29 -13.15
N VAL A 196 19.39 -14.62 -13.14
CA VAL A 196 20.43 -15.25 -12.32
C VAL A 196 21.82 -14.78 -12.74
N ASN A 197 22.12 -14.72 -14.04
CA ASN A 197 23.42 -14.24 -14.52
C ASN A 197 23.66 -12.78 -14.15
N LEU A 198 22.63 -11.94 -14.26
CA LEU A 198 22.69 -10.53 -13.88
C LEU A 198 22.98 -10.37 -12.38
N ALA A 199 22.24 -11.11 -11.54
CA ALA A 199 22.42 -11.12 -10.09
C ALA A 199 23.83 -11.56 -9.70
N VAL A 200 24.30 -12.70 -10.25
CA VAL A 200 25.64 -13.22 -9.99
C VAL A 200 26.72 -12.22 -10.38
N LYS A 201 26.62 -11.64 -11.58
CA LYS A 201 27.59 -10.64 -12.04
C LYS A 201 27.67 -9.47 -11.06
N ARG A 202 26.52 -8.89 -10.69
CA ARG A 202 26.49 -7.72 -9.82
C ARG A 202 27.08 -8.00 -8.43
N LEU A 203 26.70 -9.12 -7.82
CA LEU A 203 27.19 -9.51 -6.50
C LEU A 203 28.66 -9.97 -6.47
N THR A 204 29.31 -10.10 -7.63
CA THR A 204 30.77 -10.38 -7.72
C THR A 204 31.60 -9.15 -8.09
N GLU A 205 30.96 -8.07 -8.55
CA GLU A 205 31.63 -6.83 -8.99
C GLU A 205 31.58 -5.72 -7.91
N GLU A 206 30.77 -5.88 -6.86
CA GLU A 206 30.70 -5.01 -5.66
C GLU A 206 31.64 -5.52 -4.54
#